data_AF-A0A553ND52-F1
#
_entry.id   AF-A0A553ND52-F1
#
_cell.length_a   1.000
_cell.length_b   1.000
_cell.length_c   1.000
_cell.angle_alpha   90.00
_cell.angle_beta   90.00
_cell.angle_gamma   90.00
#
_symmetry.space_group_name_H-M   'P 1'
#
loop_
_entity.id
_entity.type
_entity.pdbx_description
1 polymer ?
#
loop_
_entity_poly.entity_id
_entity_poly.type
_entity_poly.pdbx_seq_one_letter_code
_entity_poly.pdbx_strand_id
1 'polypeptide(L)'
;MGNSESNESAAVKRQAEGGSTPMYEILDLKGGGTLFYITKRAMIKKDYKELDEAIKAKVQPYLYNGGQGKMVPIAQLTMLRNRDRSKSKQV
;
A
#
# COMPACT_ATOMS: atom_id res chain seq x y z
N MET A 1 -35.35 -17.44 -10.41
CA MET A 1 -35.36 -17.20 -8.95
C MET A 1 -34.77 -18.45 -8.32
N GLY A 2 -33.71 -18.48 -7.52
CA GLY A 2 -32.84 -17.49 -6.87
C GLY A 2 -31.86 -18.27 -5.98
N ASN A 3 -30.84 -17.57 -5.45
CA ASN A 3 -29.80 -18.00 -4.52
C ASN A 3 -28.55 -18.72 -5.08
N SER A 4 -27.68 -17.93 -5.70
CA SER A 4 -26.22 -18.10 -5.53
C SER A 4 -25.81 -17.35 -4.25
N GLU A 5 -25.75 -18.05 -3.12
CA GLU A 5 -25.27 -17.49 -1.85
C GLU A 5 -23.75 -17.29 -1.91
N SER A 6 -23.37 -16.06 -2.27
CA SER A 6 -22.36 -15.22 -1.59
C SER A 6 -21.08 -15.91 -1.07
N ASN A 7 -20.12 -16.15 -1.97
CA ASN A 7 -18.68 -16.36 -1.65
C ASN A 7 -17.99 -15.09 -1.09
N GLU A 8 -18.68 -13.95 -1.03
CA GLU A 8 -18.09 -12.67 -0.62
C GLU A 8 -17.87 -12.56 0.90
N SER A 9 -18.68 -13.25 1.71
CA SER A 9 -18.56 -13.22 3.18
C SER A 9 -17.26 -13.86 3.68
N ALA A 10 -16.78 -14.91 2.99
CA ALA A 10 -15.53 -15.59 3.30
C ALA A 10 -14.30 -14.75 2.92
N ALA A 11 -14.36 -13.98 1.82
CA ALA A 11 -13.29 -13.07 1.43
C ALA A 11 -13.15 -11.90 2.43
N VAL A 12 -14.28 -11.34 2.89
CA VAL A 12 -14.29 -10.29 3.91
C VAL A 12 -13.84 -10.84 5.28
N LYS A 13 -14.22 -12.06 5.65
CA LYS A 13 -13.70 -12.72 6.85
C LYS A 13 -12.20 -12.96 6.78
N ARG A 14 -11.66 -13.38 5.64
CA ARG A 14 -10.21 -13.54 5.44
C ARG A 14 -9.44 -12.21 5.46
N GLN A 15 -10.07 -11.10 5.09
CA GLN A 15 -9.54 -9.75 5.28
C GLN A 15 -9.56 -9.32 6.76
N ALA A 16 -10.57 -9.75 7.53
CA ALA A 16 -10.71 -9.46 8.95
C ALA A 16 -9.89 -10.39 9.86
N GLU A 17 -9.62 -11.62 9.43
CA GLU A 17 -8.84 -12.64 10.16
C GLU A 17 -7.33 -12.37 10.20
N GLY A 18 -6.88 -11.21 9.69
CA GLY A 18 -5.61 -10.62 10.11
C GLY A 18 -4.42 -11.56 9.92
N GLY A 19 -4.37 -12.33 8.83
CA GLY A 19 -3.10 -12.88 8.37
C GLY A 19 -2.16 -11.71 8.24
N SER A 20 -1.09 -11.67 9.06
CA SER A 20 -0.29 -10.46 9.25
C SER A 20 0.12 -9.94 7.89
N THR A 21 -0.54 -8.85 7.46
CA THR A 21 -0.30 -8.33 6.14
C THR A 21 1.02 -7.60 6.31
N PRO A 22 2.11 -8.05 5.67
CA PRO A 22 3.45 -7.53 5.97
C PRO A 22 3.55 -6.02 5.72
N MET A 23 2.61 -5.44 4.96
CA MET A 23 2.41 -4.01 4.79
C MET A 23 2.07 -3.26 6.09
N TYR A 24 1.22 -3.81 6.97
CA TYR A 24 0.83 -3.17 8.24
C TYR A 24 1.95 -3.23 9.29
N GLU A 25 2.87 -4.18 9.19
CA GLU A 25 4.08 -4.22 10.03
C GLU A 25 5.08 -3.12 9.63
N ILE A 26 5.13 -2.78 8.35
CA ILE A 26 5.97 -1.69 7.82
C ILE A 26 5.33 -0.34 8.11
N LEU A 27 4.02 -0.23 7.89
CA LEU A 27 3.22 0.99 7.95
C LEU A 27 1.95 0.75 8.79
N ASP A 28 2.10 0.69 10.11
CA ASP A 28 0.95 0.72 10.99
C ASP A 28 0.37 2.15 11.02
N LEU A 29 -0.91 2.26 10.67
CA LEU A 29 -1.67 3.51 10.67
C LEU A 29 -1.78 4.13 12.06
N LYS A 30 -1.62 3.34 13.13
CA LYS A 30 -1.62 3.82 14.52
C LYS A 30 -0.23 4.26 15.02
N GLY A 31 0.80 4.22 14.15
CA GLY A 31 2.13 4.74 14.44
C GLY A 31 3.11 3.73 15.02
N GLY A 32 2.81 2.43 14.99
CA GLY A 32 3.72 1.34 15.38
C GLY A 32 4.64 0.82 14.26
N GLY A 33 4.55 1.40 13.05
CA GLY A 33 5.25 0.88 11.88
C GLY A 33 6.76 1.06 11.96
N THR A 34 7.52 0.05 11.50
CA THR A 34 9.00 0.10 11.54
C THR A 34 9.55 1.33 10.79
N LEU A 35 8.90 1.71 9.68
CA LEU A 35 9.34 2.87 8.88
C LEU A 35 9.09 4.19 9.61
N PHE A 36 8.02 4.27 10.39
CA PHE A 36 7.69 5.47 11.17
C PHE A 36 8.72 5.71 12.27
N TYR A 37 9.16 4.65 12.95
CA TYR A 37 10.22 4.75 13.96
C TYR A 37 11.54 5.24 13.36
N ILE A 38 11.97 4.66 12.22
CA ILE A 38 13.20 5.06 11.54
C ILE A 38 13.08 6.52 11.06
N THR A 39 11.92 6.91 10.52
CA THR A 39 11.65 8.29 10.09
C THR A 39 11.75 9.28 11.26
N LYS A 40 11.13 8.97 12.41
CA LYS A 40 11.23 9.83 13.60
C LYS A 40 12.67 9.99 14.07
N ARG A 41 13.46 8.92 14.08
CA ARG A 41 14.87 8.98 14.46
C ARG A 41 15.70 9.79 13.47
N ALA A 42 15.45 9.60 12.17
CA ALA A 42 16.10 10.36 11.10
C ALA A 42 15.79 11.86 11.20
N MET A 43 14.54 12.24 11.48
CA MET A 43 14.13 13.64 11.68
C MET A 43 14.85 14.31 12.86
N ILE A 44 15.01 13.60 13.98
CA ILE A 44 15.71 14.13 15.16
C ILE A 44 17.21 14.30 14.87
N LYS A 45 17.84 13.28 14.26
CA LYS A 45 19.28 13.29 13.96
C LYS A 45 19.66 14.11 12.73
N LYS A 46 18.68 14.47 11.89
CA LYS A 46 18.84 15.05 10.55
C LYS A 46 19.69 14.20 9.60
N ASP A 47 19.78 12.89 9.84
CA ASP A 47 20.45 11.93 8.97
C ASP A 47 19.43 10.95 8.42
N TYR A 48 19.32 10.92 7.08
CA TYR A 48 18.30 10.17 6.35
C TYR A 48 18.87 8.97 5.60
N LYS A 49 20.18 8.70 5.69
CA LYS A 49 20.80 7.57 4.96
C LYS A 49 20.17 6.23 5.31
N GLU A 50 19.99 5.98 6.61
CA GLU A 50 19.38 4.75 7.09
C GLU A 50 17.90 4.62 6.66
N LEU A 51 17.18 5.75 6.59
CA LEU A 51 15.80 5.77 6.11
C LEU A 51 15.75 5.39 4.62
N ASP A 52 16.62 5.97 3.79
CA ASP A 52 16.68 5.67 2.36
C ASP A 52 17.03 4.21 2.08
N GLU A 53 17.97 3.64 2.82
CA GLU A 53 18.33 2.22 2.73
C GLU A 53 17.16 1.32 3.14
N ALA A 54 16.48 1.65 4.24
CA ALA A 54 15.31 0.92 4.70
C ALA A 54 14.15 0.97 3.69
N ILE A 55 13.91 2.12 3.05
CA ILE A 55 12.89 2.28 2.00
C ILE A 55 13.22 1.39 0.81
N LYS A 56 14.46 1.46 0.29
CA LYS A 56 14.88 0.65 -0.85
C LYS A 56 14.73 -0.85 -0.57
N ALA A 57 15.13 -1.31 0.62
CA ALA A 57 15.04 -2.73 0.95
C ALA A 57 13.59 -3.21 1.20
N LYS A 58 12.80 -2.45 1.97
CA LYS A 58 11.48 -2.92 2.43
C LYS A 58 10.33 -2.58 1.50
N VAL A 59 10.43 -1.49 0.72
CA VAL A 59 9.33 -1.00 -0.12
C VAL A 59 9.42 -1.54 -1.54
N GLN A 60 10.63 -1.85 -2.04
CA GLN A 60 10.84 -2.36 -3.40
C GLN A 60 9.95 -3.57 -3.76
N PRO A 61 9.72 -4.56 -2.87
CA PRO A 61 8.84 -5.70 -3.15
C PRO A 61 7.35 -5.34 -3.36
N TYR A 62 6.94 -4.12 -3.02
CA TYR A 62 5.55 -3.66 -3.20
C TYR A 62 5.37 -2.76 -4.42
N LEU A 63 6.44 -2.49 -5.17
CA LEU A 63 6.42 -1.63 -6.35
C LEU A 63 6.04 -2.40 -7.62
N TYR A 64 5.46 -1.69 -8.60
CA TYR A 64 5.26 -2.23 -9.93
C TYR A 64 6.61 -2.57 -10.58
N ASN A 65 6.76 -3.84 -10.98
CA ASN A 65 8.03 -4.41 -11.45
C ASN A 65 9.22 -4.26 -10.47
N GLY A 66 8.92 -4.22 -9.17
CA GLY A 66 9.81 -4.53 -8.05
C GLY A 66 9.18 -5.57 -7.08
N GLY A 67 7.88 -5.83 -7.25
CA GLY A 67 7.06 -6.98 -6.86
C GLY A 67 6.15 -7.39 -8.02
N GLN A 68 6.79 -7.90 -9.08
CA GLN A 68 6.43 -8.03 -10.50
C GLN A 68 4.95 -8.12 -10.96
N GLY A 69 4.16 -7.08 -10.73
CA GLY A 69 2.97 -6.78 -11.54
C GLY A 69 3.29 -6.47 -13.01
N LYS A 70 2.26 -6.25 -13.85
CA LYS A 70 2.44 -5.91 -15.27
C LYS A 70 3.30 -4.65 -15.44
N MET A 71 4.20 -4.66 -16.42
CA MET A 71 4.86 -3.43 -16.88
C MET A 71 3.83 -2.56 -17.61
N VAL A 72 3.40 -1.49 -16.94
CA VAL A 72 2.39 -0.57 -17.45
C VAL A 72 3.02 0.82 -17.58
N PRO A 73 2.87 1.51 -18.72
CA PRO A 73 3.26 2.90 -18.85
C PRO A 73 2.53 3.77 -17.81
N ILE A 74 3.26 4.68 -17.16
CA ILE A 74 2.70 5.58 -16.12
C ILE A 74 1.49 6.37 -16.64
N ALA A 75 1.48 6.73 -17.93
CA ALA A 75 0.36 7.40 -18.58
C ALA A 75 -0.95 6.60 -18.46
N GLN A 76 -0.90 5.28 -18.62
CA GLN A 76 -2.08 4.42 -18.52
C GLN A 76 -2.61 4.34 -17.08
N LEU A 77 -1.70 4.26 -16.10
CA LEU A 77 -2.07 4.30 -14.67
C LEU A 77 -2.76 5.62 -14.31
N THR A 78 -2.27 6.73 -14.85
CA THR A 78 -2.82 8.06 -14.63
C THR A 78 -4.21 8.20 -15.22
N MET A 79 -4.42 7.69 -16.44
CA MET A 79 -5.73 7.70 -17.10
C MET A 79 -6.75 6.83 -16.36
N LEU A 80 -6.37 5.62 -15.91
CA LEU A 80 -7.24 4.75 -15.11
C LEU A 80 -7.67 5.44 -13.82
N ARG A 81 -6.71 6.01 -13.07
CA ARG A 81 -7.01 6.75 -11.83
C ARG A 81 -7.93 7.95 -12.08
N ASN A 82 -7.72 8.69 -13.17
CA ASN A 82 -8.53 9.86 -13.50
C ASN A 82 -9.93 9.49 -13.99
N ARG A 83 -10.09 8.31 -14.62
CA ARG A 83 -11.39 7.76 -15.01
C ARG A 83 -12.26 7.40 -13.81
N ASP A 84 -11.64 6.81 -12.77
CA ASP A 84 -12.35 6.38 -11.55
C ASP A 84 -12.62 7.53 -10.57
N ARG A 85 -11.98 8.69 -10.75
CA ARG A 85 -12.32 9.90 -10.01
C ARG A 85 -13.67 10.43 -10.47
N SER A 86 -14.62 10.57 -9.54
CA SER A 86 -15.88 11.26 -9.79
C SER A 86 -15.60 12.68 -10.30
N LYS A 87 -16.15 13.05 -11.46
CA LYS A 87 -16.02 14.39 -12.05
C LYS A 87 -16.62 15.52 -11.19
N SER A 88 -17.22 15.19 -10.05
CA SER A 88 -17.93 16.12 -9.16
C SER A 88 -17.03 17.08 -8.37
N LYS A 89 -15.70 17.01 -8.51
CA LYS A 89 -14.79 18.07 -8.06
C LYS A 89 -13.74 18.37 -9.14
N GLN A 90 -14.21 18.91 -10.26
CA GLN A 90 -13.42 19.91 -10.97
C GLN A 90 -14.05 21.26 -10.63
N VAL A 91 -13.51 21.89 -9.59
CA VAL A 91 -13.71 23.31 -9.29
C VAL A 91 -12.48 24.03 -9.82
#